data_AF-A0A5P9PIN5-F1
#
_entry.id   AF-A0A5P9PIN5-F1
#
_cell.length_a   1.000
_cell.length_b   1.000
_cell.length_c   1.000
_cell.angle_alpha   90.00
_cell.angle_beta   90.00
_cell.angle_gamma   90.00
#
_symmetry.space_group_name_H-M   'P 1'
#
loop_
_entity.id
_entity.type
_entity.pdbx_description
1 polymer ?
#
loop_
_entity_poly.entity_id
_entity_poly.type
_entity_poly.pdbx_seq_one_letter_code
_entity_poly.pdbx_strand_id
1 'polypeptide(L)'
;MRNRTWAAAVGVVLVAGGCGAQEAPPPAAAPPPPPPQPTRELVTWADTMCQATDSLTRGQLEFEGLELDPAKPDEFADMHLYSYLSSADTGLENLASEFSGLPPSGVAAGDELAKGLGAGLQRILPEVKALVGDPVTSPRGDFGEMYERARKFNELLDSVKPPGPDYPALVAAEPQLAAAHHLAPRCQPPAPPPPPEAPPGPLPAAANGTDFGSCADGECQILVTGEPKVRVGDNEFTITLTEKSVTLKDYGAQGASSTMRTGMGGKASWGNANTGKKLEMTVTAVNAEGAVLDFKTVTQ
;
A
#
# COMPACT_ATOMS: atom_id res chain seq x y z
N MET A 1 25.78 31.52 -2.93
CA MET A 1 25.27 32.33 -4.07
C MET A 1 26.43 32.63 -5.01
N ARG A 2 26.56 31.90 -6.12
CA ARG A 2 27.58 32.16 -7.15
C ARG A 2 26.87 32.17 -8.50
N ASN A 3 26.72 33.37 -9.05
CA ASN A 3 26.11 33.62 -10.36
C ASN A 3 27.05 33.15 -11.47
N ARG A 4 26.55 32.29 -12.36
CA ARG A 4 27.20 31.92 -13.62
C ARG A 4 26.51 32.66 -14.76
N THR A 5 27.16 33.72 -15.23
CA THR A 5 26.83 34.45 -16.46
C THR A 5 27.22 33.62 -17.68
N TRP A 6 26.26 33.36 -18.57
CA TRP A 6 26.48 32.80 -19.90
C TRP A 6 26.43 33.93 -20.94
N ALA A 7 27.46 34.01 -21.79
CA ALA A 7 27.53 34.94 -22.91
C ALA A 7 26.81 34.34 -24.13
N ALA A 8 25.84 35.09 -24.68
CA ALA A 8 25.17 34.75 -25.93
C ALA A 8 25.92 35.37 -27.12
N ALA A 9 26.35 34.55 -28.06
CA ALA A 9 26.91 34.99 -29.34
C ALA A 9 25.78 35.11 -30.38
N VAL A 10 25.54 36.33 -30.85
CA VAL A 10 24.60 36.65 -31.92
C VAL A 10 25.32 36.51 -33.27
N GLY A 11 25.01 35.47 -34.02
CA GLY A 11 25.45 35.29 -35.40
C GLY A 11 24.43 35.87 -36.37
N VAL A 12 24.80 36.95 -37.06
CA VAL A 12 24.01 37.56 -38.14
C VAL A 12 24.24 36.78 -39.43
N VAL A 13 23.17 36.21 -39.99
CA VAL A 13 23.20 35.54 -41.31
C VAL A 13 22.78 36.54 -42.38
N LEU A 14 23.67 36.78 -43.34
CA LEU A 14 23.44 37.52 -44.58
C LEU A 14 22.65 36.63 -45.56
N VAL A 15 21.47 37.09 -45.99
CA VAL A 15 20.67 36.45 -47.03
C VAL A 15 20.95 37.14 -48.36
N ALA A 16 21.64 36.45 -49.26
CA ALA A 16 21.80 36.84 -50.65
C ALA A 16 20.59 36.34 -51.47
N GLY A 17 19.82 37.27 -52.04
CA GLY A 17 18.68 36.96 -52.91
C GLY A 17 19.14 36.60 -54.32
N GLY A 18 19.04 35.31 -54.67
CA GLY A 18 19.20 34.82 -56.04
C GLY A 18 17.84 34.48 -56.65
N CYS A 19 17.56 35.00 -57.85
CA CYS A 19 16.42 34.59 -58.67
C CYS A 19 16.61 33.13 -59.11
N GLY A 20 15.82 32.21 -58.52
CA GLY A 20 15.81 30.80 -58.84
C GLY A 20 14.55 30.39 -59.58
N ALA A 21 14.71 29.62 -60.65
CA ALA A 21 13.64 28.99 -61.40
C ALA A 21 12.75 28.15 -60.47
N GLN A 22 11.44 28.18 -60.72
CA GLN A 22 10.43 27.47 -59.94
C GLN A 22 10.54 25.97 -60.25
N GLU A 23 11.40 25.29 -59.49
CA GLU A 23 11.54 23.84 -59.47
C GLU A 23 10.24 23.22 -58.95
N ALA A 24 9.70 22.24 -59.67
CA ALA A 24 8.49 21.54 -59.26
C ALA A 24 8.70 20.97 -57.84
N PRO A 25 7.72 21.13 -56.92
CA PRO A 25 7.87 20.66 -55.55
C PRO A 25 8.25 19.16 -55.57
N PRO A 26 9.33 18.76 -54.88
CA PRO A 26 9.73 17.37 -54.83
C PRO A 26 8.55 16.53 -54.34
N PRO A 27 8.34 15.33 -54.92
CA PRO A 27 7.26 14.45 -54.50
C PRO A 27 7.33 14.26 -52.99
N ALA A 28 6.20 14.50 -52.32
CA ALA A 28 6.11 14.41 -50.86
C ALA A 28 6.72 13.07 -50.40
N ALA A 29 7.72 13.15 -49.52
CA ALA A 29 8.36 11.97 -48.96
C ALA A 29 7.27 11.07 -48.35
N ALA A 30 7.35 9.76 -48.63
CA ALA A 30 6.45 8.79 -48.03
C ALA A 30 6.51 8.93 -46.50
N PRO A 31 5.36 8.84 -45.80
CA PRO A 31 5.36 8.93 -44.35
C PRO A 31 6.28 7.86 -43.76
N PRO A 32 7.04 8.17 -42.69
CA PRO A 32 7.89 7.19 -42.04
C PRO A 32 7.04 5.99 -41.59
N PRO A 33 7.59 4.77 -41.64
CA PRO A 33 6.89 3.59 -41.15
C PRO A 33 6.50 3.78 -39.68
N PRO A 34 5.36 3.23 -39.24
CA PRO A 34 4.95 3.31 -37.84
C PRO A 34 6.02 2.66 -36.95
N PRO A 35 6.22 3.16 -35.72
CA PRO A 35 7.15 2.55 -34.78
C PRO A 35 6.75 1.08 -34.55
N PRO A 36 7.73 0.19 -34.36
CA PRO A 36 7.46 -1.21 -34.06
C PRO A 36 6.61 -1.31 -32.78
N GLN A 37 5.57 -2.14 -32.82
CA GLN A 37 4.74 -2.45 -31.66
C GLN A 37 5.57 -3.24 -30.63
N PRO A 38 5.37 -3.02 -29.31
CA PRO A 38 6.05 -3.80 -28.29
C PRO A 38 5.62 -5.27 -28.36
N THR A 39 6.57 -6.18 -28.11
CA THR A 39 6.27 -7.61 -28.01
C THR A 39 5.53 -7.91 -26.72
N ARG A 40 4.81 -9.05 -26.66
CA ARG A 40 4.12 -9.48 -25.44
C ARG A 40 5.12 -9.71 -24.30
N GLU A 41 6.29 -10.23 -24.63
CA GLU A 41 7.38 -10.49 -23.69
C GLU A 41 7.86 -9.19 -23.04
N LEU A 42 8.04 -8.11 -23.82
CA LEU A 42 8.44 -6.82 -23.27
C LEU A 42 7.35 -6.19 -22.40
N VAL A 43 6.06 -6.36 -22.76
CA VAL A 43 4.93 -5.92 -21.91
C VAL A 43 4.92 -6.67 -20.58
N THR A 44 5.08 -7.99 -20.59
CA THR A 44 5.17 -8.79 -19.37
C THR A 44 6.41 -8.43 -18.53
N TRP A 45 7.54 -8.15 -19.18
CA TRP A 45 8.73 -7.68 -18.50
C TRP A 45 8.50 -6.33 -17.81
N ALA A 46 7.92 -5.36 -18.52
CA ALA A 46 7.60 -4.05 -17.97
C ALA A 46 6.63 -4.13 -16.79
N ASP A 47 5.60 -4.97 -16.90
CA ASP A 47 4.61 -5.21 -15.85
C ASP A 47 5.24 -5.76 -14.56
N THR A 48 6.14 -6.74 -14.68
CA THR A 48 6.89 -7.28 -13.53
C THR A 48 7.87 -6.25 -12.96
N MET A 49 8.56 -5.47 -13.80
CA MET A 49 9.43 -4.38 -13.31
C MET A 49 8.66 -3.34 -12.52
N CYS A 50 7.49 -2.92 -12.99
CA CYS A 50 6.62 -1.99 -12.25
C CYS A 50 6.20 -2.56 -10.90
N GLN A 51 5.74 -3.82 -10.86
CA GLN A 51 5.41 -4.49 -9.60
C GLN A 51 6.60 -4.50 -8.64
N ALA A 52 7.79 -4.90 -9.10
CA ALA A 52 8.97 -5.02 -8.26
C ALA A 52 9.42 -3.63 -7.74
N THR A 53 9.46 -2.61 -8.60
CA THR A 53 9.81 -1.25 -8.18
C THR A 53 8.79 -0.63 -7.23
N ASP A 54 7.49 -0.93 -7.42
CA ASP A 54 6.41 -0.50 -6.53
C ASP A 54 6.52 -1.19 -5.17
N SER A 55 6.80 -2.50 -5.14
CA SER A 55 7.06 -3.22 -3.88
C SER A 55 8.28 -2.70 -3.13
N LEU A 56 9.37 -2.34 -3.83
CA LEU A 56 10.53 -1.71 -3.22
C LEU A 56 10.16 -0.35 -2.59
N THR A 57 9.42 0.48 -3.32
CA THR A 57 9.00 1.81 -2.87
C THR A 57 7.99 1.70 -1.71
N ARG A 58 7.04 0.78 -1.79
CA ARG A 58 6.08 0.52 -0.71
C ARG A 58 6.76 0.07 0.57
N GLY A 59 7.77 -0.81 0.50
CA GLY A 59 8.51 -1.21 1.68
C GLY A 59 9.14 -0.03 2.42
N GLN A 60 9.68 0.94 1.67
CA GLN A 60 10.22 2.19 2.23
C GLN A 60 9.10 3.06 2.85
N LEU A 61 7.99 3.24 2.12
CA LEU A 61 6.85 4.06 2.58
C LEU A 61 6.10 3.45 3.76
N GLU A 62 6.03 2.12 3.87
CA GLU A 62 5.35 1.44 4.97
C GLU A 62 6.00 1.82 6.29
N PHE A 63 7.34 1.85 6.37
CA PHE A 63 8.04 2.28 7.58
C PHE A 63 7.86 3.77 7.88
N GLU A 64 8.00 4.64 6.88
CA GLU A 64 7.77 6.08 7.04
C GLU A 64 6.34 6.38 7.50
N GLY A 65 5.37 5.59 7.02
CA GLY A 65 3.95 5.70 7.33
C GLY A 65 3.54 5.11 8.68
N LEU A 66 4.43 4.42 9.41
CA LEU A 66 4.10 3.93 10.75
C LEU A 66 3.95 5.06 11.78
N GLU A 67 4.30 6.32 11.44
CA GLU A 67 4.21 7.52 12.31
C GLU A 67 4.65 7.25 13.77
N LEU A 68 5.67 6.41 13.95
CA LEU A 68 6.10 5.97 15.27
C LEU A 68 6.87 7.10 15.96
N ASP A 69 6.33 7.62 17.05
CA ASP A 69 7.10 8.45 17.99
C ASP A 69 7.82 7.51 18.97
N PRO A 70 9.15 7.33 18.88
CA PRO A 70 9.85 6.45 19.80
C PRO A 70 9.84 6.95 21.25
N ALA A 71 9.48 8.22 21.49
CA ALA A 71 9.28 8.74 22.85
C ALA A 71 7.89 8.43 23.40
N LYS A 72 6.92 8.08 22.54
CA LYS A 72 5.51 7.83 22.89
C LYS A 72 4.90 6.77 21.96
N PRO A 73 5.38 5.52 22.00
CA PRO A 73 4.79 4.46 21.21
C PRO A 73 3.31 4.29 21.56
N ASP A 74 2.45 4.19 20.56
CA ASP A 74 1.07 3.79 20.76
C ASP A 74 1.00 2.32 21.24
N GLU A 75 -0.17 1.87 21.72
CA GLU A 75 -0.34 0.53 22.30
C GLU A 75 -0.07 -0.62 21.31
N PHE A 76 -0.03 -0.34 19.99
CA PHE A 76 0.21 -1.30 18.92
C PHE A 76 1.55 -1.10 18.20
N ALA A 77 2.31 -0.07 18.54
CA ALA A 77 3.59 0.27 17.92
C ALA A 77 4.56 -0.94 17.88
N ASP A 78 4.64 -1.68 19.00
CA ASP A 78 5.43 -2.92 19.12
C ASP A 78 4.97 -4.03 18.16
N MET A 79 3.65 -4.12 17.91
CA MET A 79 3.07 -5.11 17.00
C MET A 79 3.34 -4.73 15.55
N HIS A 80 3.23 -3.45 15.21
CA HIS A 80 3.55 -2.95 13.87
C HIS A 80 5.02 -3.16 13.52
N LEU A 81 5.93 -2.80 14.43
CA LEU A 81 7.37 -3.03 14.23
C LEU A 81 7.71 -4.51 14.12
N TYR A 82 7.14 -5.35 14.99
CA TYR A 82 7.35 -6.79 14.91
C TYR A 82 6.85 -7.35 13.58
N SER A 83 5.64 -6.98 13.15
CA SER A 83 5.07 -7.41 11.87
C SER A 83 5.98 -6.99 10.72
N TYR A 84 6.38 -5.72 10.67
CA TYR A 84 7.25 -5.15 9.66
C TYR A 84 8.58 -5.93 9.55
N LEU A 85 9.29 -6.08 10.67
CA LEU A 85 10.56 -6.81 10.73
C LEU A 85 10.39 -8.28 10.36
N SER A 86 9.32 -8.94 10.84
CA SER A 86 9.08 -10.36 10.55
C SER A 86 8.84 -10.64 9.06
N SER A 87 8.29 -9.68 8.32
CA SER A 87 8.10 -9.79 6.87
C SER A 87 9.30 -9.33 6.05
N ALA A 88 10.24 -8.59 6.64
CA ALA A 88 11.30 -7.90 5.91
C ALA A 88 12.25 -8.87 5.16
N ASP A 89 12.68 -9.96 5.80
CA ASP A 89 13.58 -10.94 5.17
C ASP A 89 12.91 -11.64 3.98
N THR A 90 11.75 -12.25 4.20
CA THR A 90 11.00 -12.93 3.12
C THR A 90 10.59 -11.97 2.01
N GLY A 91 10.17 -10.74 2.35
CA GLY A 91 9.84 -9.72 1.37
C GLY A 91 11.04 -9.36 0.49
N LEU A 92 12.22 -9.18 1.09
CA LEU A 92 13.45 -8.87 0.38
C LEU A 92 13.95 -10.04 -0.48
N GLU A 93 13.89 -11.28 0.02
CA GLU A 93 14.22 -12.48 -0.74
C GLU A 93 13.35 -12.62 -1.99
N ASN A 94 12.03 -12.45 -1.83
CA ASN A 94 11.09 -12.50 -2.95
C ASN A 94 11.41 -11.41 -3.97
N LEU A 95 11.67 -10.18 -3.53
CA LEU A 95 11.99 -9.07 -4.42
C LEU A 95 13.33 -9.30 -5.16
N ALA A 96 14.35 -9.79 -4.48
CA ALA A 96 15.63 -10.15 -5.10
C ALA A 96 15.46 -11.27 -6.15
N SER A 97 14.59 -12.25 -5.86
CA SER A 97 14.22 -13.33 -6.79
C SER A 97 13.46 -12.79 -8.00
N GLU A 98 12.50 -11.88 -7.81
CA GLU A 98 11.75 -11.23 -8.89
C GLU A 98 12.69 -10.53 -9.87
N PHE A 99 13.62 -9.69 -9.41
CA PHE A 99 14.57 -9.00 -10.29
C PHE A 99 15.55 -9.94 -10.99
N SER A 100 16.08 -10.94 -10.28
CA SER A 100 17.06 -11.88 -10.83
C SER A 100 16.44 -12.95 -11.74
N GLY A 101 15.13 -13.20 -11.60
CA GLY A 101 14.36 -14.14 -12.41
C GLY A 101 13.75 -13.53 -13.67
N LEU A 102 13.87 -12.22 -13.90
CA LEU A 102 13.35 -11.57 -15.11
C LEU A 102 14.07 -12.09 -16.37
N PRO A 103 13.33 -12.52 -17.40
CA PRO A 103 13.93 -12.84 -18.69
C PRO A 103 14.49 -11.56 -19.34
N PRO A 104 15.46 -11.67 -20.26
CA PRO A 104 15.92 -10.51 -21.03
C PRO A 104 14.76 -9.83 -21.77
N SER A 105 14.68 -8.51 -21.64
CA SER A 105 13.67 -7.66 -22.28
C SER A 105 13.98 -7.39 -23.75
N GLY A 106 15.25 -7.54 -24.15
CA GLY A 106 15.76 -7.06 -25.44
C GLY A 106 16.15 -5.58 -25.43
N VAL A 107 15.94 -4.87 -24.31
CA VAL A 107 16.40 -3.50 -24.08
C VAL A 107 17.56 -3.55 -23.09
N ALA A 108 18.80 -3.43 -23.60
CA ALA A 108 20.01 -3.66 -22.81
C ALA A 108 20.08 -2.83 -21.51
N ALA A 109 19.65 -1.56 -21.55
CA ALA A 109 19.62 -0.71 -20.36
C ALA A 109 18.59 -1.17 -19.31
N GLY A 110 17.45 -1.72 -19.75
CA GLY A 110 16.45 -2.34 -18.88
C GLY A 110 16.98 -3.60 -18.21
N ASP A 111 17.67 -4.45 -18.98
CA ASP A 111 18.27 -5.69 -18.47
C ASP A 111 19.39 -5.40 -17.45
N GLU A 112 20.21 -4.36 -17.70
CA GLU A 112 21.23 -3.90 -16.77
C GLU A 112 20.63 -3.35 -15.47
N LEU A 113 19.53 -2.58 -15.56
CA LEU A 113 18.81 -2.09 -14.39
C LEU A 113 18.27 -3.24 -13.53
N ALA A 114 17.54 -4.18 -14.13
CA ALA A 114 16.96 -5.33 -13.42
C ALA A 114 18.06 -6.16 -12.74
N LYS A 115 19.14 -6.46 -13.46
CA LYS A 115 20.29 -7.18 -12.92
C LYS A 115 20.96 -6.42 -11.78
N GLY A 116 21.14 -5.10 -11.92
CA GLY A 116 21.78 -4.26 -10.93
C GLY A 116 20.98 -4.17 -9.62
N LEU A 117 19.66 -3.99 -9.72
CA LEU A 117 18.76 -4.00 -8.56
C LEU A 117 18.76 -5.37 -7.87
N GLY A 118 18.59 -6.46 -8.63
CA GLY A 118 18.65 -7.82 -8.09
C GLY A 118 19.96 -8.11 -7.35
N ALA A 119 21.10 -7.73 -7.94
CA ALA A 119 22.41 -7.88 -7.30
C ALA A 119 22.58 -7.00 -6.05
N GLY A 120 22.01 -5.79 -6.06
CA GLY A 120 22.01 -4.90 -4.90
C GLY A 120 21.23 -5.47 -3.73
N LEU A 121 20.02 -5.98 -3.98
CA LEU A 121 19.18 -6.62 -2.97
C LEU A 121 19.82 -7.90 -2.41
N GLN A 122 20.38 -8.75 -3.29
CA GLN A 122 21.11 -9.94 -2.86
C GLN A 122 22.32 -9.60 -1.97
N ARG A 123 22.98 -8.47 -2.21
CA ARG A 123 24.13 -8.03 -1.41
C ARG A 123 23.74 -7.67 0.02
N ILE A 124 22.62 -6.98 0.21
CA ILE A 124 22.18 -6.56 1.55
C ILE A 124 21.46 -7.68 2.32
N LEU A 125 21.02 -8.74 1.64
CA LEU A 125 20.25 -9.84 2.23
C LEU A 125 20.88 -10.46 3.50
N PRO A 126 22.19 -10.76 3.57
CA PRO A 126 22.79 -11.31 4.78
C PRO A 126 22.76 -10.34 5.97
N GLU A 127 22.90 -9.03 5.71
CA GLU A 127 22.82 -8.00 6.74
C GLU A 127 21.40 -7.83 7.27
N VAL A 128 20.40 -7.89 6.36
CA VAL A 128 18.98 -7.89 6.74
C VAL A 128 18.65 -9.10 7.60
N LYS A 129 19.10 -10.31 7.24
CA LYS A 129 18.90 -11.53 8.04
C LYS A 129 19.49 -11.42 9.43
N ALA A 130 20.71 -10.88 9.53
CA ALA A 130 21.35 -10.67 10.82
C ALA A 130 20.61 -9.63 11.68
N LEU A 131 20.02 -8.62 11.06
CA LEU A 131 19.28 -7.56 11.71
C LEU A 131 17.90 -8.01 12.19
N VAL A 132 17.14 -8.69 11.34
CA VAL A 132 15.79 -9.18 11.67
C VAL A 132 15.87 -10.32 12.69
N GLY A 133 16.89 -11.19 12.55
CA GLY A 133 17.00 -12.41 13.31
C GLY A 133 16.02 -13.49 12.82
N ASP A 134 16.06 -14.65 13.46
CA ASP A 134 15.10 -15.72 13.22
C ASP A 134 13.79 -15.40 13.99
N PRO A 135 12.63 -15.29 13.31
CA PRO A 135 11.38 -14.87 13.94
C PRO A 135 10.82 -15.85 14.98
N VAL A 136 11.30 -17.10 15.00
CA VAL A 136 10.87 -18.16 15.92
C VAL A 136 11.73 -18.19 17.18
N THR A 137 13.03 -17.93 17.04
CA THR A 137 14.01 -18.14 18.11
C THR A 137 14.58 -16.85 18.68
N SER A 138 14.46 -15.74 17.97
CA SER A 138 14.97 -14.45 18.43
C SER A 138 14.00 -13.85 19.46
N PRO A 139 14.47 -13.49 20.65
CA PRO A 139 13.63 -12.79 21.61
C PRO A 139 13.02 -11.55 20.96
N ARG A 140 11.73 -11.31 21.19
CA ARG A 140 11.12 -10.02 20.87
C ARG A 140 11.83 -8.99 21.74
N GLY A 141 12.70 -8.19 21.13
CA GLY A 141 13.41 -7.11 21.81
C GLY A 141 12.42 -6.07 22.34
N ASP A 142 12.91 -5.12 23.12
CA ASP A 142 12.06 -3.97 23.48
C ASP A 142 11.74 -3.09 22.26
N PHE A 143 10.76 -2.20 22.41
CA PHE A 143 10.32 -1.28 21.36
C PHE A 143 11.49 -0.54 20.71
N GLY A 144 12.40 0.02 21.52
CA GLY A 144 13.51 0.84 21.04
C GLY A 144 14.49 0.03 20.19
N GLU A 145 14.78 -1.20 20.61
CA GLU A 145 15.60 -2.13 19.84
C GLU A 145 14.95 -2.51 18.50
N MET A 146 13.64 -2.81 18.49
CA MET A 146 12.91 -3.10 17.25
C MET A 146 12.87 -1.89 16.32
N TYR A 147 12.65 -0.69 16.86
CA TYR A 147 12.63 0.55 16.09
C TYR A 147 13.98 0.81 15.42
N GLU A 148 15.09 0.69 16.17
CA GLU A 148 16.44 0.85 15.61
C GLU A 148 16.79 -0.19 14.56
N ARG A 149 16.32 -1.43 14.72
CA ARG A 149 16.44 -2.46 13.68
C ARG A 149 15.66 -2.06 12.43
N ALA A 150 14.39 -1.69 12.57
CA ALA A 150 13.56 -1.30 11.43
C ALA A 150 14.12 -0.08 10.69
N ARG A 151 14.69 0.89 11.40
CA ARG A 151 15.41 2.03 10.81
C ARG A 151 16.61 1.57 9.98
N LYS A 152 17.48 0.73 10.54
CA LYS A 152 18.66 0.19 9.84
C LYS A 152 18.29 -0.66 8.63
N PHE A 153 17.20 -1.42 8.69
CA PHE A 153 16.70 -2.17 7.55
C PHE A 153 16.34 -1.23 6.38
N ASN A 154 15.67 -0.11 6.66
CA ASN A 154 15.37 0.90 5.65
C ASN A 154 16.62 1.58 5.09
N GLU A 155 17.61 1.88 5.94
CA GLU A 155 18.91 2.40 5.47
C GLU A 155 19.61 1.42 4.51
N LEU A 156 19.51 0.12 4.75
CA LEU A 156 20.01 -0.92 3.85
C LEU A 156 19.24 -0.94 2.54
N LEU A 157 17.90 -0.89 2.57
CA LEU A 157 17.07 -0.77 1.36
C LEU A 157 17.44 0.47 0.54
N ASP A 158 17.59 1.63 1.20
CA ASP A 158 17.96 2.89 0.57
C ASP A 158 19.34 2.85 -0.09
N SER A 159 20.24 2.01 0.41
CA SER A 159 21.57 1.81 -0.18
C SER A 159 21.53 1.08 -1.53
N VAL A 160 20.42 0.40 -1.85
CA VAL A 160 20.21 -0.29 -3.14
C VAL A 160 19.83 0.74 -4.20
N LYS A 161 20.85 1.34 -4.83
CA LYS A 161 20.67 2.27 -5.95
C LYS A 161 20.73 1.55 -7.31
N PRO A 162 19.96 2.01 -8.31
CA PRO A 162 20.12 1.52 -9.68
C PRO A 162 21.55 1.83 -10.19
N PRO A 163 22.15 0.95 -11.01
CA PRO A 163 23.50 1.16 -11.55
C PRO A 163 23.57 2.28 -12.61
N GLY A 164 22.42 2.76 -13.06
CA GLY A 164 22.27 3.77 -14.10
C GLY A 164 20.97 4.56 -13.90
N PRO A 165 20.32 5.02 -15.00
CA PRO A 165 19.01 5.64 -14.91
C PRO A 165 18.01 4.71 -14.21
N ASP A 166 17.11 5.30 -13.41
CA ASP A 166 16.01 4.55 -12.83
C ASP A 166 14.98 4.13 -13.91
N TYR A 167 14.03 3.28 -13.51
CA TYR A 167 13.03 2.76 -14.43
C TYR A 167 12.20 3.87 -15.12
N PRO A 168 11.70 4.91 -14.44
CA PRO A 168 11.05 6.04 -15.10
C PRO A 168 11.92 6.75 -16.15
N ALA A 169 13.21 6.97 -15.87
CA ALA A 169 14.12 7.58 -16.83
C ALA A 169 14.35 6.68 -18.06
N LEU A 170 14.41 5.35 -17.89
CA LEU A 170 14.50 4.41 -19.01
C LEU A 170 13.23 4.40 -19.85
N VAL A 171 12.05 4.39 -19.22
CA VAL A 171 10.75 4.48 -19.92
C VAL A 171 10.68 5.76 -20.77
N ALA A 172 11.22 6.88 -20.28
CA ALA A 172 11.27 8.13 -21.05
C ALA A 172 12.27 8.10 -22.22
N ALA A 173 13.37 7.37 -22.07
CA ALA A 173 14.45 7.32 -23.07
C ALA A 173 14.23 6.30 -24.19
N GLU A 174 13.52 5.19 -23.91
CA GLU A 174 13.40 4.04 -24.80
C GLU A 174 11.96 3.86 -25.33
N PRO A 175 11.67 4.23 -26.61
CA PRO A 175 10.29 4.22 -27.13
C PRO A 175 9.58 2.86 -27.07
N GLN A 176 10.32 1.76 -27.27
CA GLN A 176 9.75 0.41 -27.19
C GLN A 176 9.34 0.06 -25.75
N LEU A 177 10.16 0.44 -24.77
CA LEU A 177 9.86 0.25 -23.36
C LEU A 177 8.71 1.16 -22.92
N ALA A 178 8.65 2.39 -23.41
CA ALA A 178 7.51 3.30 -23.18
C ALA A 178 6.18 2.69 -23.63
N ALA A 179 6.15 2.14 -24.84
CA ALA A 179 4.96 1.48 -25.37
C ALA A 179 4.58 0.25 -24.54
N ALA A 180 5.56 -0.56 -24.11
CA ALA A 180 5.32 -1.71 -23.27
C ALA A 180 4.81 -1.34 -21.86
N HIS A 181 5.40 -0.32 -21.25
CA HIS A 181 4.99 0.23 -19.96
C HIS A 181 3.53 0.72 -19.99
N HIS A 182 3.11 1.39 -21.07
CA HIS A 182 1.73 1.85 -21.21
C HIS A 182 0.72 0.69 -21.34
N LEU A 183 1.14 -0.46 -21.86
CA LEU A 183 0.28 -1.64 -22.00
C LEU A 183 0.33 -2.57 -20.80
N ALA A 184 1.29 -2.38 -19.88
CA ALA A 184 1.47 -3.19 -18.69
C ALA A 184 0.46 -2.79 -17.58
N PRO A 185 -0.43 -3.69 -17.15
CA PRO A 185 -1.49 -3.36 -16.18
C PRO A 185 -0.99 -2.79 -14.86
N ARG A 186 0.11 -3.31 -14.31
CA ARG A 186 0.67 -2.88 -13.01
C ARG A 186 1.55 -1.63 -13.10
N CYS A 187 1.82 -1.15 -14.30
CA CYS A 187 2.47 0.14 -14.52
C CYS A 187 1.47 1.30 -14.58
N GLN A 188 0.18 1.01 -14.76
CA GLN A 188 -0.84 2.05 -14.76
C GLN A 188 -1.06 2.55 -13.33
N PRO A 189 -1.26 3.86 -13.13
CA PRO A 189 -1.76 4.36 -11.86
C PRO A 189 -3.00 3.55 -11.47
N PRO A 190 -3.17 3.23 -10.17
CA PRO A 190 -4.38 2.57 -9.71
C PRO A 190 -5.58 3.39 -10.21
N ALA A 191 -6.58 2.68 -10.75
CA ALA A 191 -7.79 3.34 -11.19
C ALA A 191 -8.30 4.23 -10.05
N PRO A 192 -8.77 5.46 -10.35
CA PRO A 192 -9.40 6.28 -9.33
C PRO A 192 -10.41 5.43 -8.58
N PRO A 193 -10.48 5.54 -7.24
CA PRO A 193 -11.52 4.84 -6.51
C PRO A 193 -12.86 5.17 -7.17
N PRO A 194 -13.78 4.19 -7.28
CA PRO A 194 -15.10 4.49 -7.81
C PRO A 194 -15.65 5.72 -7.05
N PRO A 195 -16.40 6.61 -7.73
CA PRO A 195 -17.03 7.74 -7.05
C PRO A 195 -17.67 7.25 -5.76
N PRO A 196 -17.59 8.00 -4.66
CA PRO A 196 -18.23 7.61 -3.42
C PRO A 196 -19.65 7.17 -3.75
N GLU A 197 -19.98 5.92 -3.43
CA GLU A 197 -21.36 5.46 -3.53
C GLU A 197 -22.23 6.49 -2.83
N ALA A 198 -23.39 6.83 -3.43
CA ALA A 198 -24.30 7.79 -2.82
C ALA A 198 -24.45 7.44 -1.33
N PRO A 199 -24.39 8.44 -0.43
CA PRO A 199 -24.40 8.17 1.00
C PRO A 199 -25.55 7.22 1.30
N PRO A 200 -25.30 6.17 2.12
CA PRO A 200 -26.36 5.23 2.46
C PRO A 200 -27.57 6.03 2.94
N GLY A 201 -28.77 5.63 2.51
CA GLY A 201 -30.01 6.26 2.94
C GLY A 201 -30.13 6.32 4.46
N PRO A 202 -31.16 6.99 4.99
CA PRO A 202 -31.35 7.10 6.44
C PRO A 202 -31.27 5.72 7.11
N LEU A 203 -30.61 5.65 8.26
CA LEU A 203 -30.48 4.41 9.01
C LEU A 203 -31.88 3.86 9.34
N PRO A 204 -32.08 2.53 9.26
CA PRO A 204 -33.31 1.93 9.74
C PRO A 204 -33.48 2.20 11.24
N ALA A 205 -34.73 2.21 11.71
CA ALA A 205 -34.98 2.29 13.15
C ALA A 205 -34.47 1.01 13.83
N ALA A 206 -33.68 1.16 14.89
CA ALA A 206 -33.30 0.05 15.74
C ALA A 206 -34.44 -0.31 16.69
N ALA A 207 -34.70 -1.61 16.93
CA ALA A 207 -35.81 -2.05 17.78
C ALA A 207 -35.78 -1.45 19.19
N ASN A 208 -34.59 -1.23 19.75
CA ASN A 208 -34.39 -0.61 21.06
C ASN A 208 -33.92 0.85 20.97
N GLY A 209 -33.93 1.46 19.78
CA GLY A 209 -33.47 2.83 19.58
C GLY A 209 -32.05 3.05 20.11
N THR A 210 -31.81 4.13 20.84
CA THR A 210 -30.51 4.43 21.47
C THR A 210 -30.41 3.96 22.93
N ASP A 211 -31.32 3.08 23.38
CA ASP A 211 -31.32 2.56 24.75
C ASP A 211 -30.31 1.40 24.89
N PHE A 212 -29.06 1.74 25.18
CA PHE A 212 -28.00 0.74 25.40
C PHE A 212 -28.24 -0.16 26.62
N GLY A 213 -29.09 0.25 27.56
CA GLY A 213 -29.44 -0.58 28.73
C GLY A 213 -30.26 -1.81 28.36
N SER A 214 -30.95 -1.78 27.23
CA SER A 214 -31.71 -2.92 26.70
C SER A 214 -30.84 -4.15 26.39
N CYS A 215 -29.54 -3.96 26.18
CA CYS A 215 -28.60 -5.03 25.84
C CYS A 215 -28.10 -5.84 27.06
N ALA A 216 -28.58 -5.54 28.27
CA ALA A 216 -28.07 -6.14 29.50
C ALA A 216 -28.27 -7.66 29.58
N ASP A 217 -29.28 -8.22 28.92
CA ASP A 217 -29.53 -9.66 28.83
C ASP A 217 -28.79 -10.36 27.69
N GLY A 218 -28.09 -9.58 26.85
CA GLY A 218 -27.35 -10.07 25.70
C GLY A 218 -28.17 -10.23 24.43
N GLU A 219 -29.40 -9.70 24.37
CA GLU A 219 -30.22 -9.61 23.17
C GLU A 219 -30.80 -8.19 22.99
N CYS A 220 -30.38 -7.49 21.94
CA CYS A 220 -30.89 -6.14 21.66
C CYS A 220 -30.58 -5.72 20.23
N GLN A 221 -31.32 -4.75 19.71
CA GLN A 221 -30.96 -4.05 18.49
C GLN A 221 -30.93 -2.54 18.76
N ILE A 222 -29.74 -1.96 18.72
CA ILE A 222 -29.50 -0.56 19.11
C ILE A 222 -28.97 0.28 17.94
N LEU A 223 -29.32 1.56 17.95
CA LEU A 223 -28.74 2.61 17.13
C LEU A 223 -27.59 3.23 17.91
N VAL A 224 -26.39 3.12 17.37
CA VAL A 224 -25.17 3.70 17.90
C VAL A 224 -24.83 4.96 17.11
N THR A 225 -24.59 6.05 17.83
CA THR A 225 -24.11 7.33 17.29
C THR A 225 -22.92 7.80 18.14
N GLY A 226 -21.86 8.32 17.52
CA GLY A 226 -20.64 8.72 18.23
C GLY A 226 -19.81 7.52 18.69
N GLU A 227 -19.20 7.62 19.88
CA GLU A 227 -18.30 6.60 20.42
C GLU A 227 -18.75 6.08 21.81
N PRO A 228 -19.91 5.43 21.93
CA PRO A 228 -20.42 5.02 23.22
C PRO A 228 -19.69 3.78 23.77
N LYS A 229 -19.74 3.65 25.09
CA LYS A 229 -19.51 2.38 25.78
C LYS A 229 -20.83 1.65 25.94
N VAL A 230 -20.89 0.40 25.50
CA VAL A 230 -22.10 -0.43 25.52
C VAL A 230 -21.80 -1.74 26.23
N ARG A 231 -22.65 -2.09 27.20
CA ARG A 231 -22.60 -3.38 27.87
C ARG A 231 -23.61 -4.33 27.24
N VAL A 232 -23.15 -5.50 26.79
CA VAL A 232 -23.99 -6.54 26.20
C VAL A 232 -23.76 -7.86 26.94
N GLY A 233 -24.72 -8.23 27.78
CA GLY A 233 -24.53 -9.28 28.77
C GLY A 233 -23.33 -9.01 29.68
N ASP A 234 -22.34 -9.89 29.61
CA ASP A 234 -21.11 -9.81 30.41
C ASP A 234 -19.95 -9.03 29.74
N ASN A 235 -20.13 -8.60 28.48
CA ASN A 235 -19.08 -7.91 27.71
C ASN A 235 -19.28 -6.39 27.74
N GLU A 236 -18.19 -5.62 27.75
CA GLU A 236 -18.20 -4.17 27.64
C GLU A 236 -17.42 -3.75 26.39
N PHE A 237 -18.10 -3.07 25.48
CA PHE A 237 -17.52 -2.61 24.21
C PHE A 237 -17.39 -1.09 24.21
N THR A 238 -16.24 -0.58 23.74
CA THR A 238 -16.15 0.76 23.16
C THR A 238 -16.41 0.64 21.66
N ILE A 239 -17.39 1.37 21.17
CA ILE A 239 -17.77 1.34 19.75
C ILE A 239 -17.23 2.61 19.08
N THR A 240 -16.54 2.46 17.96
CA THR A 240 -16.10 3.57 17.10
C THR A 240 -16.71 3.39 15.72
N LEU A 241 -17.18 4.49 15.12
CA LEU A 241 -17.86 4.48 13.83
C LEU A 241 -17.03 5.18 12.76
N THR A 242 -17.07 4.62 11.56
CA THR A 242 -16.74 5.34 10.33
C THR A 242 -17.93 5.25 9.38
N GLU A 243 -17.90 6.00 8.28
CA GLU A 243 -18.98 6.01 7.27
C GLU A 243 -19.39 4.61 6.78
N LYS A 244 -18.48 3.63 6.80
CA LYS A 244 -18.72 2.30 6.22
C LYS A 244 -18.47 1.15 7.19
N SER A 245 -18.04 1.44 8.42
CA SER A 245 -17.66 0.38 9.34
C SER A 245 -17.86 0.74 10.80
N VAL A 246 -18.04 -0.30 11.59
CA VAL A 246 -18.12 -0.28 13.04
C VAL A 246 -16.90 -1.02 13.57
N THR A 247 -16.20 -0.39 14.50
CA THR A 247 -15.12 -1.00 15.28
C THR A 247 -15.61 -1.23 16.70
N LEU A 248 -15.50 -2.45 17.20
CA LEU A 248 -15.80 -2.81 18.58
C LEU A 248 -14.50 -3.19 19.28
N LYS A 249 -14.17 -2.47 20.34
CA LYS A 249 -13.09 -2.81 21.26
C LYS A 249 -13.70 -3.38 22.54
N ASP A 250 -13.59 -4.68 22.71
CA ASP A 250 -13.99 -5.41 23.90
C ASP A 250 -12.90 -5.33 24.97
N TYR A 251 -13.28 -4.99 26.20
CA TYR A 251 -12.41 -5.04 27.36
C TYR A 251 -12.87 -6.19 28.26
N GLY A 252 -12.30 -7.37 28.04
CA GLY A 252 -12.61 -8.56 28.82
C GLY A 252 -12.23 -8.37 30.30
N ALA A 253 -12.92 -9.12 31.17
CA ALA A 253 -12.79 -9.01 32.64
C ALA A 253 -11.38 -9.26 33.22
N GLN A 254 -10.45 -9.78 32.42
CA GLN A 254 -9.05 -10.05 32.80
C GLN A 254 -8.04 -9.10 32.14
N GLY A 255 -8.50 -7.99 31.55
CA GLY A 255 -7.64 -7.05 30.83
C GLY A 255 -7.25 -7.54 29.42
N ALA A 256 -7.75 -8.69 28.98
CA ALA A 256 -7.71 -9.08 27.59
C ALA A 256 -8.54 -8.09 26.78
N SER A 257 -7.97 -7.51 25.71
CA SER A 257 -8.73 -6.69 24.77
C SER A 257 -8.83 -7.40 23.43
N SER A 258 -10.00 -7.31 22.81
CA SER A 258 -10.18 -7.74 21.41
C SER A 258 -10.73 -6.56 20.62
N THR A 259 -10.19 -6.34 19.42
CA THR A 259 -10.69 -5.31 18.51
C THR A 259 -11.19 -5.98 17.25
N MET A 260 -12.38 -5.61 16.82
CA MET A 260 -12.98 -6.09 15.59
C MET A 260 -13.52 -4.93 14.78
N ARG A 261 -13.29 -4.94 13.47
CA ARG A 261 -13.87 -3.97 12.53
C ARG A 261 -14.70 -4.70 11.49
N THR A 262 -15.91 -4.23 11.23
CA THR A 262 -16.81 -4.82 10.23
C THR A 262 -17.77 -3.79 9.62
N GLY A 263 -18.30 -4.07 8.43
CA GLY A 263 -19.22 -3.18 7.70
C GLY A 263 -20.66 -3.68 7.70
N MET A 264 -21.53 -3.05 6.90
CA MET A 264 -22.93 -3.49 6.72
C MET A 264 -23.03 -4.98 6.33
N GLY A 265 -23.92 -5.72 6.99
CA GLY A 265 -24.08 -7.18 6.85
C GLY A 265 -22.98 -8.00 7.53
N GLY A 266 -21.95 -7.33 8.06
CA GLY A 266 -20.85 -7.93 8.78
C GLY A 266 -21.30 -8.59 10.08
N LYS A 267 -20.71 -9.74 10.37
CA LYS A 267 -20.98 -10.53 11.58
C LYS A 267 -19.74 -10.68 12.43
N ALA A 268 -20.00 -10.88 13.71
CA ALA A 268 -19.04 -10.78 14.77
C ALA A 268 -19.43 -11.76 15.87
N SER A 269 -18.45 -12.36 16.56
CA SER A 269 -18.79 -13.17 17.70
C SER A 269 -17.71 -13.31 18.76
N TRP A 270 -18.16 -13.40 20.02
CA TRP A 270 -17.33 -13.56 21.19
C TRP A 270 -17.82 -14.77 21.99
N GLY A 271 -16.95 -15.76 22.17
CA GLY A 271 -17.23 -16.94 22.96
C GLY A 271 -16.91 -16.71 24.43
N ASN A 272 -17.78 -17.16 25.33
CA ASN A 272 -17.51 -17.21 26.76
C ASN A 272 -17.29 -18.67 27.18
N ALA A 273 -16.02 -19.05 27.36
CA ALA A 273 -15.62 -20.41 27.70
C ALA A 273 -16.21 -20.91 29.03
N ASN A 274 -16.52 -20.00 29.97
CA ASN A 274 -17.06 -20.37 31.28
C ASN A 274 -18.55 -20.75 31.22
N THR A 275 -19.30 -20.15 30.30
CA THR A 275 -20.75 -20.35 30.19
C THR A 275 -21.14 -21.24 29.01
N GLY A 276 -20.22 -21.49 28.06
CA GLY A 276 -20.53 -22.14 26.79
C GLY A 276 -21.42 -21.30 25.87
N LYS A 277 -21.68 -20.03 26.23
CA LYS A 277 -22.46 -19.10 25.41
C LYS A 277 -21.56 -18.34 24.44
N LYS A 278 -22.16 -17.85 23.37
CA LYS A 278 -21.53 -17.02 22.36
C LYS A 278 -22.39 -15.78 22.14
N LEU A 279 -21.80 -14.60 22.29
CA LEU A 279 -22.42 -13.36 21.85
C LEU A 279 -22.17 -13.20 20.36
N GLU A 280 -23.20 -13.01 19.57
CA GLU A 280 -23.14 -12.66 18.15
C GLU A 280 -23.57 -11.21 17.97
N MET A 281 -22.90 -10.49 17.07
CA MET A 281 -23.35 -9.18 16.60
C MET A 281 -23.45 -9.18 15.08
N THR A 282 -24.48 -8.54 14.55
CA THR A 282 -24.64 -8.22 13.13
C THR A 282 -24.77 -6.72 12.94
N VAL A 283 -24.01 -6.14 12.03
CA VAL A 283 -24.19 -4.74 11.61
C VAL A 283 -25.32 -4.70 10.57
N THR A 284 -26.50 -4.24 10.98
CA THR A 284 -27.67 -4.18 10.11
C THR A 284 -27.54 -3.05 9.09
N ALA A 285 -27.02 -1.89 9.53
CA ALA A 285 -26.75 -0.73 8.69
C ALA A 285 -25.63 0.11 9.32
N VAL A 286 -24.88 0.82 8.50
CA VAL A 286 -23.88 1.81 8.94
C VAL A 286 -23.77 2.92 7.90
N ASN A 287 -23.67 4.16 8.36
CA ASN A 287 -23.39 5.34 7.54
C ASN A 287 -22.62 6.38 8.38
N ALA A 288 -22.43 7.59 7.85
CA ALA A 288 -21.74 8.68 8.56
C ALA A 288 -22.45 9.16 9.84
N GLU A 289 -23.76 8.91 9.98
CA GLU A 289 -24.56 9.37 11.13
C GLU A 289 -24.57 8.36 12.28
N GLY A 290 -24.37 7.07 12.00
CA GLY A 290 -24.51 6.02 13.00
C GLY A 290 -24.40 4.60 12.44
N ALA A 291 -24.69 3.63 13.31
CA ALA A 291 -24.86 2.24 12.93
C ALA A 291 -25.99 1.56 13.71
N VAL A 292 -26.72 0.65 13.07
CA VAL A 292 -27.69 -0.23 13.74
C VAL A 292 -27.05 -1.59 13.97
N LEU A 293 -26.90 -1.94 15.24
CA LEU A 293 -26.26 -3.17 15.69
C LEU A 293 -27.29 -4.10 16.30
N ASP A 294 -27.31 -5.34 15.84
CA ASP A 294 -28.14 -6.42 16.37
C ASP A 294 -27.26 -7.40 17.13
N PHE A 295 -27.50 -7.54 18.44
CA PHE A 295 -26.78 -8.42 19.34
C PHE A 295 -27.68 -9.58 19.77
N LYS A 296 -27.09 -10.78 19.82
CA LYS A 296 -27.79 -11.97 20.28
C LYS A 296 -26.85 -12.94 20.99
N THR A 297 -27.27 -13.44 22.15
CA THR A 297 -26.53 -14.50 22.84
C THR A 297 -27.10 -15.86 22.46
N VAL A 298 -26.24 -16.74 21.94
CA VAL A 298 -26.59 -18.12 21.56
C VAL A 298 -25.83 -19.12 22.43
N THR A 299 -26.49 -20.22 22.81
CA THR A 299 -25.84 -21.36 23.47
C THR A 299 -25.17 -22.21 22.41
N GLN A 300 -23.88 -22.55 22.59
CA GLN A 300 -23.17 -23.48 21.70
C GLN A 300 -23.56 -24.94 21.95
#